data_AF-A0A3S0W559-F1
#
_entry.id   AF-A0A3S0W559-F1
#
_cell.length_a   1.000
_cell.length_b   1.000
_cell.length_c   1.000
_cell.angle_alpha   90.00
_cell.angle_beta   90.00
_cell.angle_gamma   90.00
#
_symmetry.space_group_name_H-M   'P 1'
#
loop_
_entity.id
_entity.type
_entity.pdbx_description
1 polymer ?
#
loop_
_entity_poly.entity_id
_entity_poly.type
_entity_poly.pdbx_seq_one_letter_code
_entity_poly.pdbx_strand_id
1 'polypeptide(L)'
;MLTYTRFATALLALGLTLGMSGWVQAQTANPAPPAAASTPPAPAKIDLSFPDGEKWSAATEREKMAYLLGIRDMASAEYQLTGPNPKHRTLVEKLVKALDGMTLRQIMEAIDAYYKANPDRQKQPVFEVIWFQLVTPKVGPAKIKTK
;
A
#
# COMPACT_ATOMS: atom_id res chain seq x y z
N MET A 1 -29.27 21.07 -9.76
CA MET A 1 -28.07 21.39 -10.56
C MET A 1 -27.22 22.33 -9.71
N LEU A 2 -26.08 21.86 -9.19
CA LEU A 2 -25.19 22.64 -8.33
C LEU A 2 -24.04 23.19 -9.18
N THR A 3 -23.95 24.51 -9.27
CA THR A 3 -22.97 25.25 -10.08
C THR A 3 -21.73 25.51 -9.24
N TYR A 4 -20.56 25.02 -9.67
CA TYR A 4 -19.28 25.26 -9.00
C TYR A 4 -18.66 26.59 -9.46
N THR A 5 -18.48 27.52 -8.51
CA THR A 5 -17.79 28.80 -8.71
C THR A 5 -16.28 28.60 -8.57
N ARG A 6 -15.50 29.13 -9.52
CA ARG A 6 -14.04 28.98 -9.62
C ARG A 6 -13.36 29.86 -8.57
N PHE A 7 -12.46 29.29 -7.78
CA PHE A 7 -11.67 30.03 -6.80
C PHE A 7 -10.60 30.90 -7.48
N ALA A 8 -10.56 32.15 -7.03
CA ALA A 8 -9.74 33.22 -7.53
C ALA A 8 -8.27 33.09 -7.13
N THR A 9 -7.43 33.48 -8.09
CA THR A 9 -5.98 33.68 -8.04
C THR A 9 -5.57 34.61 -6.91
N ALA A 10 -4.65 34.16 -6.04
CA ALA A 10 -3.87 35.04 -5.17
C ALA A 10 -2.40 35.02 -5.64
N LEU A 11 -2.02 36.07 -6.37
CA LEU A 11 -0.63 36.39 -6.69
C LEU A 11 0.01 36.99 -5.45
N LEU A 12 1.03 36.33 -4.90
CA LEU A 12 1.91 36.88 -3.89
C LEU A 12 3.27 37.10 -4.54
N ALA A 13 3.63 38.38 -4.65
CA ALA A 13 4.87 38.85 -5.26
C ALA A 13 6.08 38.53 -4.38
N LEU A 14 7.17 38.11 -5.00
CA LEU A 14 8.51 38.25 -4.42
C LEU A 14 9.49 38.62 -5.55
N GLY A 15 9.92 39.87 -5.56
CA GLY A 15 11.05 40.31 -6.36
C GLY A 15 12.35 40.03 -5.61
N LEU A 16 13.40 39.65 -6.33
CA LEU A 16 14.76 40.13 -6.09
C LEU A 16 15.63 39.86 -7.32
N THR A 17 16.28 40.92 -7.77
CA THR A 17 17.11 41.02 -8.97
C THR A 17 18.59 40.88 -8.66
N LEU A 18 19.33 40.54 -9.71
CA LEU A 18 20.78 40.75 -9.96
C LEU A 18 21.81 39.91 -9.20
N GLY A 19 22.61 39.20 -10.00
CA GLY A 19 23.89 38.62 -9.63
C GLY A 19 24.58 37.89 -10.78
N MET A 20 24.61 38.46 -11.99
CA MET A 20 25.46 37.94 -13.06
C MET A 20 26.89 38.45 -12.88
N SER A 21 27.81 37.56 -12.51
CA SER A 21 29.22 37.67 -12.89
C SER A 21 29.88 36.30 -12.75
N GLY A 22 29.89 35.55 -13.85
CA GLY A 22 30.56 34.26 -13.94
C GLY A 22 30.85 33.95 -15.40
N TRP A 23 32.06 34.32 -15.82
CA TRP A 23 32.78 34.01 -17.06
C TRP A 23 32.03 33.25 -18.18
N VAL A 24 31.74 33.96 -19.27
CA VAL A 24 31.48 33.33 -20.57
C VAL A 24 32.83 32.88 -21.14
N GLN A 25 33.18 31.61 -20.99
CA GLN A 25 34.07 30.97 -21.94
C GLN A 25 33.26 30.77 -23.22
N ALA A 26 33.64 31.47 -24.30
CA ALA A 26 33.17 31.14 -25.65
C ALA A 26 33.73 29.75 -26.01
N GLN A 27 32.97 28.71 -25.69
CA GLN A 27 33.27 27.36 -26.13
C GLN A 27 32.95 27.29 -27.63
N THR A 28 33.99 27.27 -28.46
CA THR A 28 33.83 26.89 -29.86
C THR A 28 33.20 25.50 -29.90
N ALA A 29 32.09 25.36 -30.60
CA ALA A 29 31.31 24.13 -30.63
C ALA A 29 32.15 22.98 -31.20
N ASN A 30 32.61 22.09 -30.33
CA ASN A 30 33.00 20.74 -30.74
C ASN A 30 31.70 20.02 -31.15
N PRO A 31 31.62 19.32 -32.29
CA PRO A 31 30.40 18.63 -32.69
C PRO A 31 29.98 17.68 -31.56
N ALA A 32 28.77 17.87 -31.05
CA ALA A 32 28.20 17.01 -30.03
C ALA A 32 28.20 15.56 -30.56
N PRO A 33 28.61 14.57 -29.76
CA PRO A 33 28.35 13.18 -30.08
C PRO A 33 26.85 13.01 -30.34
N PRO A 34 26.43 12.18 -31.32
CA PRO A 34 25.02 11.97 -31.58
C PRO A 34 24.31 11.63 -30.27
N ALA A 35 23.27 12.38 -29.95
CA ALA A 35 22.48 12.22 -28.75
C ALA A 35 22.11 10.74 -28.62
N ALA A 36 22.64 10.08 -27.58
CA ALA A 36 22.24 8.73 -27.26
C ALA A 36 20.73 8.75 -27.03
N ALA A 37 20.00 8.01 -27.86
CA ALA A 37 18.56 7.85 -27.73
C ALA A 37 18.25 7.42 -26.29
N SER A 38 17.65 8.31 -25.52
CA SER A 38 17.22 8.01 -24.15
C SER A 38 16.07 7.03 -24.28
N THR A 39 16.32 5.74 -24.08
CA THR A 39 15.25 4.75 -23.99
C THR A 39 14.36 5.13 -22.81
N PRO A 40 13.04 5.30 -22.99
CA PRO A 40 12.13 5.56 -21.88
C PRO A 40 12.29 4.46 -20.83
N PRO A 41 12.34 4.77 -19.52
CA PRO A 41 12.36 3.74 -18.50
C PRO A 41 11.12 2.86 -18.66
N ALA A 42 11.33 1.54 -18.67
CA ALA A 42 10.22 0.59 -18.68
C ALA A 42 9.27 0.88 -17.50
N PRO A 43 7.95 0.68 -17.66
CA PRO A 43 7.02 0.92 -16.58
C PRO A 43 7.40 0.07 -15.36
N ALA A 44 7.50 0.72 -14.20
CA ALA A 44 7.80 0.05 -12.95
C ALA A 44 6.73 -1.03 -12.69
N LYS A 45 7.16 -2.29 -12.59
CA LYS A 45 6.29 -3.39 -12.19
C LYS A 45 6.09 -3.31 -10.68
N ILE A 46 4.84 -3.23 -10.23
CA ILE A 46 4.52 -3.32 -8.81
C ILE A 46 4.66 -4.79 -8.39
N ASP A 47 5.45 -5.05 -7.36
CA ASP A 47 5.49 -6.35 -6.70
C ASP A 47 4.19 -6.55 -5.91
N LEU A 48 3.41 -7.57 -6.30
CA LEU A 48 2.16 -7.96 -5.65
C LEU A 48 2.35 -9.07 -4.61
N SER A 49 3.60 -9.40 -4.26
CA SER A 49 3.91 -10.41 -3.25
C SER A 49 3.55 -9.91 -1.86
N PHE A 50 2.85 -10.74 -1.10
CA PHE A 50 2.62 -10.48 0.32
C PHE A 50 3.92 -10.66 1.12
N PRO A 51 4.13 -9.89 2.21
CA PRO A 51 5.20 -10.18 3.14
C PRO A 51 4.99 -11.55 3.80
N ASP A 52 6.08 -12.27 4.04
CA ASP A 52 6.11 -13.53 4.77
C ASP A 52 6.57 -13.32 6.21
N GLY A 53 6.70 -14.41 6.97
CA GLY A 53 7.14 -14.39 8.37
C GLY A 53 8.56 -13.85 8.57
N GLU A 54 9.46 -14.06 7.61
CA GLU A 54 10.82 -13.50 7.67
C GLU A 54 10.79 -11.98 7.58
N LYS A 55 10.09 -11.44 6.57
CA LYS A 55 9.90 -9.99 6.43
C LYS A 55 9.14 -9.40 7.61
N TRP A 56 8.14 -10.12 8.11
CA TRP A 56 7.38 -9.70 9.29
C TRP A 56 8.25 -9.64 10.54
N SER A 57 9.04 -10.68 10.81
CA SER A 57 9.89 -10.76 12.00
C SER A 57 11.00 -9.71 12.00
N ALA A 58 11.51 -9.35 10.83
CA ALA A 58 12.50 -8.30 10.66
C ALA A 58 11.91 -6.87 10.69
N ALA A 59 10.60 -6.72 10.47
CA ALA A 59 9.94 -5.43 10.40
C ALA A 59 9.79 -4.78 11.78
N THR A 60 9.89 -3.45 11.81
CA THR A 60 9.59 -2.63 12.98
C THR A 60 8.10 -2.67 13.32
N GLU A 61 7.74 -2.39 14.58
CA GLU A 61 6.33 -2.28 14.99
C GLU A 61 5.55 -1.30 14.09
N ARG A 62 6.18 -0.17 13.72
CA ARG A 62 5.55 0.83 12.86
C ARG A 62 5.23 0.27 11.47
N GLU A 63 6.13 -0.50 10.87
CA GLU A 63 5.92 -1.12 9.55
C GLU A 63 4.82 -2.18 9.60
N LYS A 64 4.81 -3.02 10.65
CA LYS A 64 3.74 -3.99 10.90
C LYS A 64 2.38 -3.31 11.01
N MET A 65 2.30 -2.26 11.83
CA MET A 65 1.08 -1.48 12.01
C MET A 65 0.64 -0.79 10.73
N ALA A 66 1.57 -0.23 9.94
CA ALA A 66 1.26 0.40 8.66
C ALA A 66 0.70 -0.62 7.65
N TYR A 67 1.26 -1.83 7.59
CA TYR A 67 0.74 -2.91 6.75
C TYR A 67 -0.69 -3.31 7.14
N LEU A 68 -0.95 -3.51 8.45
CA LEU A 68 -2.28 -3.86 8.94
C LEU A 68 -3.29 -2.72 8.74
N LEU A 69 -2.85 -1.46 8.91
CA LEU A 69 -3.67 -0.29 8.62
C LEU A 69 -4.06 -0.26 7.14
N GLY A 70 -3.12 -0.53 6.22
CA GLY A 70 -3.40 -0.62 4.79
C GLY A 70 -4.44 -1.70 4.46
N ILE A 71 -4.34 -2.89 5.06
CA ILE A 71 -5.36 -3.94 4.90
C ILE A 71 -6.72 -3.46 5.41
N ARG A 72 -6.77 -2.86 6.60
CA ARG A 72 -7.99 -2.35 7.22
C ARG A 72 -8.64 -1.26 6.38
N ASP A 73 -7.85 -0.35 5.81
CA ASP A 73 -8.36 0.76 5.00
C ASP A 73 -8.89 0.26 3.65
N MET A 74 -8.19 -0.69 3.00
CA MET A 74 -8.69 -1.33 1.78
C MET A 74 -9.99 -2.11 2.02
N ALA A 75 -10.05 -2.87 3.12
CA ALA A 75 -11.27 -3.55 3.51
C ALA A 75 -12.41 -2.56 3.81
N SER A 76 -12.10 -1.43 4.46
CA SER A 76 -13.09 -0.39 4.74
C SER A 76 -13.62 0.26 3.47
N ALA A 77 -12.75 0.53 2.50
CA ALA A 77 -13.14 1.11 1.21
C ALA A 77 -14.11 0.19 0.46
N GLU A 78 -13.78 -1.11 0.36
CA GLU A 78 -14.67 -2.07 -0.30
C GLU A 78 -15.97 -2.31 0.50
N TYR A 79 -15.90 -2.38 1.83
CA TYR A 79 -17.08 -2.55 2.68
C TYR A 79 -18.06 -1.38 2.53
N GLN A 80 -17.58 -0.15 2.38
CA GLN A 80 -18.44 1.01 2.12
C GLN A 80 -19.15 0.95 0.77
N LEU A 81 -18.56 0.30 -0.24
CA LEU A 81 -19.17 0.09 -1.55
C LEU A 81 -20.16 -1.07 -1.58
N THR A 82 -19.93 -2.08 -0.73
CA THR A 82 -20.62 -3.38 -0.82
C THR A 82 -21.62 -3.65 0.30
N GLY A 83 -21.41 -3.05 1.47
CA GLY A 83 -22.19 -3.28 2.67
C GLY A 83 -22.01 -4.70 3.25
N PRO A 84 -22.82 -5.05 4.26
CA PRO A 84 -22.73 -6.34 4.95
C PRO A 84 -23.19 -7.55 4.10
N ASN A 85 -23.87 -7.33 2.98
CA ASN A 85 -24.43 -8.39 2.13
C ASN A 85 -24.01 -8.19 0.66
N PRO A 86 -22.73 -8.43 0.33
CA PRO A 86 -22.20 -8.19 -1.01
C PRO A 86 -22.87 -9.12 -2.04
N LYS A 87 -23.25 -8.55 -3.20
CA LYS A 87 -23.81 -9.33 -4.32
C LYS A 87 -22.76 -10.07 -5.15
N HIS A 88 -21.48 -9.74 -4.96
CA HIS A 88 -20.36 -10.37 -5.63
C HIS A 88 -19.44 -11.08 -4.65
N ARG A 89 -18.49 -11.87 -5.18
CA ARG A 89 -17.52 -12.58 -4.36
C ARG A 89 -16.49 -11.61 -3.81
N THR A 90 -16.42 -11.52 -2.49
CA THR A 90 -15.44 -10.70 -1.76
C THR A 90 -14.93 -11.44 -0.52
N LEU A 91 -13.74 -11.07 -0.05
CA LEU A 91 -13.19 -11.51 1.24
C LEU A 91 -13.58 -10.56 2.38
N VAL A 92 -13.96 -9.32 2.06
CA VAL A 92 -14.09 -8.21 3.01
C VAL A 92 -15.21 -8.42 4.01
N GLU A 93 -16.35 -8.96 3.57
CA GLU A 93 -17.47 -9.29 4.49
C GLU A 93 -16.99 -10.17 5.65
N LYS A 94 -16.23 -11.22 5.34
CA LYS A 94 -15.70 -12.17 6.32
C LYS A 94 -14.59 -11.56 7.17
N LEU A 95 -13.72 -10.78 6.53
CA LEU A 95 -12.63 -10.10 7.21
C LEU A 95 -13.18 -9.13 8.27
N VAL A 96 -14.11 -8.25 7.88
CA VAL A 96 -14.75 -7.27 8.77
C VAL A 96 -15.48 -7.99 9.90
N LYS A 97 -16.29 -9.00 9.58
CA LYS A 97 -17.04 -9.76 10.60
C LYS A 97 -16.14 -10.47 11.60
N ALA A 98 -15.03 -11.06 11.16
CA ALA A 98 -14.15 -11.82 12.05
C ALA A 98 -13.23 -10.93 12.90
N LEU A 99 -12.78 -9.81 12.34
CA LEU A 99 -11.88 -8.88 13.02
C LEU A 99 -12.62 -7.80 13.81
N ASP A 100 -13.96 -7.79 13.75
CA ASP A 100 -14.77 -6.90 14.59
C ASP A 100 -14.43 -7.06 16.07
N GLY A 101 -14.28 -5.92 16.76
CA GLY A 101 -13.83 -5.86 18.15
C GLY A 101 -12.33 -6.11 18.39
N MET A 102 -11.52 -6.44 17.38
CA MET A 102 -10.06 -6.51 17.51
C MET A 102 -9.39 -5.18 17.16
N THR A 103 -8.42 -4.78 17.96
CA THR A 103 -7.52 -3.67 17.64
C THR A 103 -6.42 -4.12 16.67
N LEU A 104 -5.85 -3.19 15.89
CA LEU A 104 -4.68 -3.47 15.05
C LEU A 104 -3.51 -4.05 15.86
N ARG A 105 -3.35 -3.61 17.12
CA ARG A 105 -2.33 -4.14 18.04
C ARG A 105 -2.56 -5.59 18.39
N GLN A 106 -3.78 -5.98 18.74
CA GLN A 106 -4.11 -7.38 19.02
C GLN A 106 -3.91 -8.28 17.80
N ILE A 107 -4.21 -7.77 16.59
CA ILE A 107 -3.94 -8.51 15.35
C ILE A 107 -2.43 -8.71 15.16
N MET A 108 -1.62 -7.65 15.35
CA MET A 108 -0.16 -7.72 15.26
C MET A 108 0.42 -8.74 16.26
N GLU A 109 0.01 -8.65 17.53
CA GLU A 109 0.46 -9.56 18.60
C GLU A 109 0.11 -11.02 18.30
N ALA A 110 -1.07 -11.28 17.72
CA ALA A 110 -1.45 -12.63 17.33
C ALA A 110 -0.60 -13.18 16.18
N ILE A 111 -0.23 -12.34 15.21
CA ILE A 111 0.67 -12.72 14.11
C ILE A 111 2.10 -12.96 14.66
N ASP A 112 2.58 -12.10 15.56
CA ASP A 112 3.87 -12.26 16.22
C ASP A 112 3.92 -13.59 17.01
N ALA A 113 2.88 -13.88 17.77
CA ALA A 113 2.75 -15.13 18.51
C ALA A 113 2.74 -16.34 17.57
N TYR A 114 2.05 -16.25 16.43
CA TYR A 114 2.01 -17.31 15.43
C TYR A 114 3.41 -17.64 14.89
N TYR A 115 4.15 -16.67 14.38
CA TYR A 115 5.48 -16.94 13.81
C TYR A 115 6.51 -17.34 14.87
N LYS A 116 6.36 -16.87 16.11
CA LYS A 116 7.18 -17.32 17.25
C LYS A 116 6.92 -18.79 17.60
N ALA A 117 5.68 -19.24 17.54
CA ALA A 117 5.30 -20.62 17.83
C ALA A 117 5.59 -21.59 16.66
N ASN A 118 5.73 -21.08 15.43
CA ASN A 118 5.89 -21.87 14.21
C ASN A 118 7.14 -21.44 13.43
N PRO A 119 8.36 -21.72 13.93
CA PRO A 119 9.61 -21.30 13.28
C PRO A 119 9.84 -21.96 11.91
N ASP A 120 9.16 -23.06 11.61
CA ASP A 120 9.16 -23.74 10.32
C ASP A 120 8.24 -23.09 9.28
N ARG A 121 7.35 -22.18 9.70
CA ARG A 121 6.33 -21.52 8.85
C ARG A 121 6.70 -20.11 8.41
N GLN A 122 7.98 -19.73 8.48
CA GLN A 122 8.43 -18.37 8.15
C GLN A 122 8.19 -17.96 6.70
N LYS A 123 8.07 -18.92 5.78
CA LYS A 123 7.72 -18.65 4.37
C LYS A 123 6.23 -18.47 4.11
N GLN A 124 5.38 -18.68 5.12
CA GLN A 124 3.95 -18.47 4.98
C GLN A 124 3.64 -16.97 4.91
N PRO A 125 2.84 -16.50 3.94
CA PRO A 125 2.43 -15.10 3.86
C PRO A 125 1.66 -14.63 5.09
N VAL A 126 1.93 -13.40 5.53
CA VAL A 126 1.25 -12.78 6.67
C VAL A 126 -0.26 -12.71 6.45
N PHE A 127 -0.71 -12.42 5.23
CA PHE A 127 -2.14 -12.37 4.93
C PHE A 127 -2.81 -13.75 5.08
N GLU A 128 -2.11 -14.85 4.76
CA GLU A 128 -2.63 -16.19 5.01
C GLU A 128 -2.74 -16.48 6.51
N VAL A 129 -1.78 -16.02 7.31
CA VAL A 129 -1.85 -16.14 8.78
C VAL A 129 -3.07 -15.40 9.31
N ILE A 130 -3.31 -14.15 8.87
CA ILE A 130 -4.52 -13.40 9.21
C ILE A 130 -5.77 -14.21 8.85
N TRP A 131 -5.81 -14.74 7.62
CA TRP A 131 -6.98 -15.44 7.12
C TRP A 131 -7.27 -16.76 7.85
N PHE A 132 -6.27 -17.61 8.04
CA PHE A 132 -6.47 -18.94 8.60
C PHE A 132 -6.45 -18.97 10.11
N GLN A 133 -5.70 -18.08 10.77
CA GLN A 133 -5.60 -18.06 12.23
C GLN A 133 -6.63 -17.13 12.87
N LEU A 134 -6.97 -16.01 12.24
CA LEU A 134 -7.84 -15.00 12.87
C LEU A 134 -9.26 -14.97 12.27
N VAL A 135 -9.36 -15.16 10.95
CA VAL A 135 -10.66 -15.03 10.25
C VAL A 135 -11.43 -16.34 10.24
N THR A 136 -10.87 -17.38 9.62
CA THR A 136 -11.52 -18.68 9.40
C THR A 136 -12.15 -19.29 10.67
N PRO A 137 -11.49 -19.26 11.85
CA PRO A 137 -12.07 -19.82 13.07
C PRO A 137 -13.36 -19.12 13.53
N LYS A 138 -13.55 -17.85 13.18
CA LYS A 138 -14.69 -17.03 13.62
C LYS A 138 -15.87 -17.01 12.64
N VAL A 139 -15.64 -17.34 11.37
CA VAL A 139 -16.68 -17.30 10.32
C VAL A 139 -16.91 -18.64 9.62
N GLY A 140 -16.18 -19.69 10.01
CA GLY A 140 -16.20 -21.00 9.36
C GLY A 140 -15.46 -21.00 8.00
N PRO A 141 -15.17 -22.18 7.44
CA PRO A 141 -14.43 -22.27 6.18
C PRO A 141 -15.18 -21.57 5.05
N ALA A 142 -14.43 -20.94 4.15
CA ALA A 142 -15.04 -20.35 2.96
C ALA A 142 -15.68 -21.45 2.11
N LYS A 143 -17.02 -21.48 2.04
CA LYS A 143 -17.74 -22.36 1.12
C LYS A 143 -17.37 -21.99 -0.32
N ILE A 144 -16.45 -22.73 -0.92
CA ILE A 144 -16.19 -22.67 -2.36
C ILE A 144 -17.36 -23.40 -3.01
N LYS A 145 -18.25 -22.66 -3.68
CA LYS A 145 -19.25 -23.30 -4.54
C LYS A 145 -18.51 -23.81 -5.79
N THR A 146 -18.25 -25.12 -5.84
CA THR A 146 -17.83 -25.81 -7.07
C THR A 146 -18.97 -25.71 -8.06
N LYS A 147 -18.70 -25.19 -9.26
CA LYS A 147 -19.66 -25.07 -10.35
C LYS A 147 -19.74 -26.39 -11.12
#